data_AF-A0A5C8MM75-F1
#
_entry.id   AF-A0A5C8MM75-F1
#
_cell.length_a   1.000
_cell.length_b   1.000
_cell.length_c   1.000
_cell.angle_alpha   90.00
_cell.angle_beta   90.00
_cell.angle_gamma   90.00
#
_symmetry.space_group_name_H-M   'P 1'
#
loop_
_entity.id
_entity.type
_entity.pdbx_description
1 polymer ?
#
loop_
_entity_poly.entity_id
_entity_poly.type
_entity_poly.pdbx_seq_one_letter_code
_entity_poly.pdbx_strand_id
1 'polypeptide(L)'
;MELFSMEFLSALLSIIIIDLVLAGDNAIVIGLAARNLPKHQQKKAVIWGTVGAVVIRALSTLFVVWLLKVPGLLLIGGILLVWIAYKLLVEEKGHDVEAVGSLWEAIRTIIIADALMGLDNVLAVAGAAHGSFLLVILGLLISVPIMV
;
A
#
# COMPACT_ATOMS: atom_id res chain seq x y z
N MET A 1 15.80 -16.79 7.10
CA MET A 1 14.89 -17.75 6.45
C MET A 1 15.59 -18.34 5.25
N GLU A 2 15.53 -19.65 5.09
CA GLU A 2 15.95 -20.32 3.86
C GLU A 2 14.94 -20.02 2.74
N LEU A 3 15.42 -19.85 1.52
CA LEU A 3 14.56 -19.67 0.35
C LEU A 3 13.75 -20.95 0.13
N PHE A 4 12.45 -20.81 -0.13
CA PHE A 4 11.49 -21.91 -0.34
C PHE A 4 11.16 -22.78 0.89
N SER A 5 11.52 -22.35 2.11
CA SER A 5 10.97 -23.01 3.30
C SER A 5 9.45 -22.83 3.37
N MET A 6 8.76 -23.73 4.08
CA MET A 6 7.31 -23.62 4.27
C MET A 6 6.93 -22.31 4.97
N GLU A 7 7.79 -21.83 5.87
CA GLU A 7 7.66 -20.55 6.57
C GLU A 7 7.84 -19.34 5.63
N PHE A 8 8.78 -19.41 4.70
CA PHE A 8 8.96 -18.37 3.68
C PHE A 8 7.76 -18.30 2.74
N LEU A 9 7.28 -19.46 2.27
CA LEU A 9 6.14 -19.53 1.36
C LEU A 9 4.84 -19.09 2.03
N SER A 10 4.60 -19.48 3.29
CA SER A 10 3.43 -19.02 4.03
C SER A 10 3.46 -17.52 4.28
N ALA A 11 4.60 -16.96 4.69
CA ALA A 11 4.75 -15.52 4.90
C ALA A 11 4.58 -14.73 3.60
N LEU A 12 5.16 -15.20 2.48
CA LEU A 12 4.98 -14.59 1.16
C LEU A 12 3.50 -14.60 0.74
N LEU A 13 2.83 -15.74 0.92
CA LEU A 13 1.41 -15.88 0.62
C LEU A 13 0.56 -14.93 1.48
N SER A 14 0.86 -14.83 2.78
CA SER A 14 0.19 -13.90 3.68
C SER A 14 0.36 -12.45 3.24
N ILE A 15 1.57 -12.03 2.85
CA ILE A 15 1.81 -10.68 2.33
C ILE A 15 0.97 -10.42 1.07
N ILE A 16 0.96 -11.36 0.12
CA ILE A 16 0.17 -11.23 -1.12
C ILE A 16 -1.32 -11.10 -0.79
N ILE A 17 -1.84 -11.93 0.12
CA ILE A 17 -3.26 -11.87 0.53
C ILE A 17 -3.58 -10.55 1.20
N ILE A 18 -2.74 -10.08 2.13
CA ILE A 18 -2.91 -8.80 2.83
C ILE A 18 -2.96 -7.65 1.82
N ASP A 19 -1.98 -7.58 0.93
CA ASP A 19 -1.91 -6.56 -0.12
C ASP A 19 -3.17 -6.58 -1.00
N LEU A 20 -3.61 -7.77 -1.45
CA LEU A 20 -4.77 -7.91 -2.34
C LEU A 20 -6.10 -7.56 -1.66
N VAL A 21 -6.27 -7.88 -0.38
CA VAL A 21 -7.47 -7.52 0.38
C VAL A 21 -7.53 -6.00 0.58
N LEU A 22 -6.40 -5.37 0.88
CA LEU A 22 -6.30 -3.93 1.12
C LEU A 22 -6.20 -3.10 -0.18
N ALA A 23 -5.95 -3.75 -1.31
CA ALA A 23 -5.84 -3.13 -2.63
C ALA A 23 -7.17 -2.59 -3.19
N GLY A 24 -8.31 -3.12 -2.72
CA GLY A 24 -9.64 -2.82 -3.28
C GLY A 24 -9.95 -1.32 -3.28
N ASP A 25 -9.71 -0.63 -2.16
CA ASP A 25 -9.99 0.80 -2.01
C ASP A 25 -9.00 1.66 -2.80
N ASN A 26 -7.73 1.24 -2.88
CA ASN A 26 -6.67 1.93 -3.64
C ASN A 26 -6.98 1.95 -5.14
N ALA A 27 -7.49 0.84 -5.70
CA ALA A 27 -7.86 0.74 -7.11
C ALA A 27 -8.99 1.71 -7.50
N ILE A 28 -9.97 1.90 -6.59
CA ILE A 28 -11.09 2.83 -6.80
C ILE A 28 -10.56 4.27 -6.88
N VAL A 29 -9.69 4.68 -5.96
CA VAL A 29 -9.13 6.05 -5.97
C VAL A 29 -8.25 6.30 -7.19
N ILE A 30 -7.47 5.33 -7.62
CA ILE A 30 -6.68 5.42 -8.86
C ILE A 30 -7.59 5.67 -10.08
N GLY A 31 -8.70 4.93 -10.18
CA GLY A 31 -9.69 5.11 -11.23
C GLY A 31 -10.39 6.47 -11.18
N LEU A 32 -10.75 6.94 -9.98
CA LEU A 32 -11.37 8.25 -9.76
C LEU A 32 -10.43 9.40 -10.14
N ALA A 33 -9.15 9.31 -9.77
CA ALA A 33 -8.14 10.31 -10.11
C ALA A 33 -7.87 10.38 -11.62
N ALA A 34 -7.91 9.25 -12.33
CA ALA A 34 -7.70 9.21 -13.78
C ALA A 34 -8.97 9.55 -14.60
N ARG A 35 -10.17 9.49 -14.01
CA ARG A 35 -11.47 9.56 -14.71
C ARG A 35 -11.64 10.80 -15.61
N ASN A 36 -11.14 11.96 -15.19
CA ASN A 36 -11.34 13.23 -15.89
C ASN A 36 -10.30 13.49 -17.01
N LEU A 37 -9.31 12.61 -17.17
CA LEU A 37 -8.30 12.76 -18.21
C LEU A 37 -8.77 12.22 -19.57
N PRO A 38 -8.21 12.72 -20.70
CA PRO A 38 -8.41 12.10 -22.01
C PRO A 38 -8.02 10.62 -22.00
N LYS A 39 -8.76 9.75 -22.71
CA LYS A 39 -8.54 8.29 -22.74
C LYS A 39 -7.08 7.86 -22.98
N HIS A 40 -6.32 8.63 -23.77
CA HIS A 40 -4.91 8.36 -24.06
C HIS A 40 -3.95 8.73 -22.90
N GLN A 41 -4.38 9.58 -21.98
CA GLN A 41 -3.64 10.00 -20.79
C GLN A 41 -4.01 9.17 -19.56
N GLN A 42 -5.23 8.63 -19.48
CA GLN A 42 -5.68 7.79 -18.36
C GLN A 42 -4.72 6.64 -18.07
N LYS A 43 -4.36 5.85 -19.10
CA LYS A 43 -3.38 4.75 -18.95
C LYS A 43 -2.01 5.24 -18.47
N LYS A 44 -1.57 6.41 -18.93
CA LYS A 44 -0.29 7.00 -18.49
C LYS A 44 -0.37 7.43 -17.03
N ALA A 45 -1.47 8.06 -16.62
CA ALA A 45 -1.69 8.48 -15.24
C ALA A 45 -1.67 7.28 -14.29
N VAL A 46 -2.39 6.20 -14.64
CA VAL A 46 -2.42 4.97 -13.86
C VAL A 46 -1.04 4.34 -13.79
N ILE A 47 -0.36 4.12 -14.92
CA ILE A 47 0.96 3.46 -14.92
C ILE A 47 1.99 4.26 -14.12
N TRP A 48 2.15 5.55 -14.41
CA TRP A 48 3.15 6.38 -13.73
C TRP A 48 2.77 6.67 -12.27
N GLY A 49 1.48 6.83 -11.98
CA GLY A 49 0.95 6.97 -10.63
C GLY A 49 1.24 5.72 -9.79
N THR A 50 0.86 4.54 -10.28
CA THR A 50 1.12 3.27 -9.60
C THR A 50 2.61 3.02 -9.41
N VAL A 51 3.46 3.23 -10.43
CA VAL A 51 4.90 3.03 -10.27
C VAL A 51 5.46 3.93 -9.17
N GLY A 52 5.09 5.22 -9.16
CA GLY A 52 5.51 6.14 -8.11
C GLY A 52 5.00 5.72 -6.73
N ALA A 53 3.72 5.35 -6.64
CA ALA A 53 3.08 4.90 -5.42
C ALA A 53 3.77 3.66 -4.83
N VAL A 54 4.05 2.65 -5.66
CA VAL A 54 4.72 1.41 -5.26
C VAL A 54 6.14 1.65 -4.80
N VAL A 55 6.87 2.57 -5.43
CA VAL A 55 8.21 2.98 -4.96
C VAL A 55 8.13 3.60 -3.57
N ILE A 56 7.22 4.54 -3.35
CA ILE A 56 7.04 5.15 -2.02
C ILE A 56 6.65 4.08 -0.99
N ARG A 57 5.74 3.18 -1.36
CA ARG A 57 5.28 2.09 -0.51
C ARG A 57 6.40 1.12 -0.16
N ALA A 58 7.22 0.72 -1.13
CA ALA A 58 8.36 -0.14 -0.87
C ALA A 58 9.33 0.55 0.12
N LEU A 59 9.65 1.81 -0.11
CA LEU A 59 10.54 2.58 0.77
C LEU A 59 9.97 2.72 2.19
N SER A 60 8.67 3.03 2.33
CA SER A 60 8.04 3.13 3.64
C SER A 60 7.98 1.78 4.37
N THR A 61 7.68 0.68 3.66
CA THR A 61 7.70 -0.67 4.26
C THR A 61 9.11 -1.08 4.69
N LEU A 62 10.13 -0.84 3.88
CA LEU A 62 11.51 -1.10 4.29
C LEU A 62 11.88 -0.29 5.55
N PHE A 63 11.46 0.98 5.61
CA PHE A 63 11.67 1.81 6.79
C PHE A 63 10.94 1.28 8.03
N VAL A 64 9.68 0.87 7.91
CA VAL A 64 8.91 0.30 9.01
C VAL A 64 9.48 -1.04 9.47
N VAL A 65 9.85 -1.92 8.54
CA VAL A 65 10.52 -3.21 8.86
C VAL A 65 11.82 -2.97 9.65
N TRP A 66 12.58 -1.95 9.26
CA TRP A 66 13.77 -1.54 10.01
C TRP A 66 13.40 -1.03 11.42
N LEU A 67 12.35 -0.22 11.54
CA LEU A 67 11.87 0.32 12.81
C LEU A 67 11.37 -0.79 13.76
N LEU A 68 10.70 -1.82 13.23
CA LEU A 68 10.18 -2.97 13.98
C LEU A 68 11.27 -3.85 14.62
N LYS A 69 12.56 -3.61 14.33
CA LYS A 69 13.66 -4.22 15.09
C LYS A 69 13.72 -3.73 16.54
N VAL A 70 13.05 -2.62 16.86
CA VAL A 70 12.95 -2.11 18.23
C VAL A 70 11.94 -2.98 19.00
N PRO A 71 12.35 -3.62 20.11
CA PRO A 71 11.46 -4.49 20.88
C PRO A 71 10.29 -3.68 21.47
N GLY A 72 9.08 -4.26 21.42
CA GLY A 72 7.85 -3.61 21.90
C GLY A 72 7.20 -2.65 20.90
N LEU A 73 7.89 -2.22 19.84
CA LEU A 73 7.31 -1.33 18.84
C LEU A 73 6.15 -2.00 18.09
N LEU A 74 6.26 -3.29 17.78
CA LEU A 74 5.20 -4.04 17.10
C LEU A 74 3.92 -4.09 17.94
N LEU A 75 4.04 -4.22 19.26
CA LEU A 75 2.90 -4.18 20.18
C LEU A 75 2.25 -2.79 20.20
N ILE A 76 3.06 -1.73 20.28
CA ILE A 76 2.59 -0.35 20.25
C ILE A 76 1.89 -0.05 18.91
N GLY A 77 2.49 -0.47 17.79
CA GLY A 77 1.91 -0.34 16.45
C GLY A 77 0.59 -1.08 16.32
N GLY A 78 0.48 -2.30 16.86
CA GLY A 78 -0.77 -3.06 16.90
C GLY A 78 -1.88 -2.36 17.69
N ILE A 79 -1.56 -1.81 18.87
CA ILE A 79 -2.51 -1.03 19.68
C ILE A 79 -2.96 0.23 18.92
N LEU A 80 -2.02 0.93 18.28
CA LEU A 80 -2.30 2.11 17.47
C LEU A 80 -3.22 1.79 16.29
N LEU A 81 -2.99 0.66 15.60
CA LEU A 81 -3.84 0.21 14.49
C LEU A 81 -5.27 -0.08 14.94
N VAL A 82 -5.45 -0.74 16.09
CA VAL A 82 -6.80 -0.97 16.65
C VAL A 82 -7.50 0.35 16.95
N TRP A 83 -6.77 1.34 17.48
CA TRP A 83 -7.31 2.67 17.73
C TRP A 83 -7.67 3.41 16.43
N ILE A 84 -6.82 3.35 15.40
CA ILE A 84 -7.10 3.94 14.07
C ILE A 84 -8.32 3.29 13.44
N ALA A 85 -8.42 1.95 13.47
CA ALA A 85 -9.57 1.22 12.94
C ALA A 85 -10.87 1.61 13.65
N TYR A 86 -10.86 1.73 14.99
CA TYR A 86 -12.01 2.23 15.74
C TYR A 86 -12.36 3.67 15.34
N LYS A 87 -11.37 4.54 15.22
CA LYS A 87 -11.58 5.94 14.84
C LYS A 87 -12.18 6.07 13.44
N LEU A 88 -11.72 5.27 12.48
CA LEU A 88 -12.26 5.20 11.12
C LEU A 88 -13.71 4.71 11.07
N LEU A 89 -14.12 3.80 11.97
CA LEU A 89 -15.51 3.35 12.05
C LEU A 89 -16.48 4.41 12.61
N VAL A 90 -15.96 5.34 13.42
CA VAL A 90 -16.76 6.36 14.12
C VAL A 90 -16.74 7.72 13.42
N GLU A 91 -15.66 8.03 12.69
CA GLU A 91 -15.55 9.26 11.91
C GLU A 91 -15.97 9.04 10.45
N GLU A 92 -17.06 9.67 10.02
CA GLU A 92 -17.34 9.81 8.59
C GLU A 92 -16.38 10.82 7.96
N LYS A 93 -15.42 10.35 7.16
CA LYS A 93 -14.64 11.20 6.26
C LYS A 93 -15.22 11.15 4.86
N GLY A 94 -15.77 12.28 4.40
CA GLY A 94 -15.98 12.52 2.98
C GLY A 94 -14.61 12.66 2.30
N HIS A 95 -14.21 11.65 1.52
CA HIS A 95 -13.08 11.80 0.61
C HIS A 95 -13.51 12.63 -0.61
N ASP A 96 -13.46 13.95 -0.49
CA ASP A 96 -13.52 14.83 -1.65
C ASP A 96 -12.16 14.82 -2.36
N VAL A 97 -11.96 13.81 -3.20
CA VAL A 97 -10.87 13.79 -4.16
C VAL A 97 -11.33 14.62 -5.36
N GLU A 98 -10.97 15.91 -5.37
CA GLU A 98 -11.16 16.74 -6.55
C GLU A 98 -10.30 16.21 -7.70
N ALA A 99 -10.97 15.69 -8.74
CA ALA A 99 -10.31 15.20 -9.94
C ALA A 99 -9.95 16.39 -10.85
N VAL A 100 -8.71 16.88 -10.72
CA VAL A 100 -8.18 18.03 -11.46
C VAL A 100 -7.66 17.63 -12.85
N GLY A 101 -7.73 18.56 -13.81
CA GLY A 101 -7.67 18.30 -15.25
C GLY A 101 -6.29 17.97 -15.87
N SER A 102 -5.20 17.91 -15.10
CA SER A 102 -3.86 17.64 -15.66
C SER A 102 -3.30 16.25 -15.32
N LEU A 103 -2.54 15.66 -16.25
CA LEU A 103 -1.89 14.36 -16.07
C LEU A 103 -1.00 14.32 -14.82
N TRP A 104 -0.27 15.41 -14.54
CA TRP A 104 0.64 15.52 -13.41
C TRP A 104 -0.10 15.55 -12.08
N GLU A 105 -1.24 16.27 -12.01
CA GLU A 105 -2.09 16.27 -10.82
C GLU A 105 -2.70 14.90 -10.57
N ALA A 106 -3.18 14.21 -11.61
CA ALA A 106 -3.71 12.86 -11.45
C ALA A 106 -2.64 11.88 -10.91
N ILE A 107 -1.41 11.94 -11.43
CA ILE A 107 -0.28 11.13 -10.92
C ILE A 107 0.01 11.48 -9.45
N ARG A 108 0.06 12.77 -9.11
CA ARG A 108 0.31 13.22 -7.74
C ARG A 108 -0.80 12.78 -6.78
N THR A 109 -2.06 12.90 -7.19
CA THR A 109 -3.21 12.45 -6.41
C THR A 109 -3.16 10.94 -6.18
N ILE A 110 -2.83 10.15 -7.20
CA ILE A 110 -2.63 8.70 -7.05
C ILE A 110 -1.55 8.41 -6.01
N ILE A 111 -0.38 9.05 -6.12
CA ILE A 111 0.74 8.82 -5.21
C ILE A 111 0.39 9.22 -3.77
N ILE A 112 -0.28 10.36 -3.56
CA ILE A 112 -0.66 10.85 -2.23
C ILE A 112 -1.74 9.95 -1.62
N ALA A 113 -2.78 9.62 -2.39
CA ALA A 113 -3.83 8.72 -1.93
C ALA A 113 -3.26 7.36 -1.52
N ASP A 114 -2.37 6.81 -2.36
CA ASP A 114 -1.70 5.56 -2.07
C ASP A 114 -0.81 5.63 -0.83
N ALA A 115 -0.07 6.73 -0.66
CA ALA A 115 0.77 6.90 0.51
C ALA A 115 -0.07 7.00 1.79
N LEU A 116 -1.24 7.63 1.75
CA LEU A 116 -2.12 7.77 2.91
C LEU A 116 -2.83 6.46 3.25
N MET A 117 -3.42 5.79 2.25
CA MET A 117 -4.13 4.51 2.43
C MET A 117 -3.17 3.35 2.67
N GLY A 118 -2.00 3.39 2.03
CA GLY A 118 -0.97 2.38 2.09
C GLY A 118 -0.22 2.33 3.42
N LEU A 119 -0.39 3.28 4.34
CA LEU A 119 0.24 3.22 5.67
C LEU A 119 -0.21 2.00 6.48
N ASP A 120 -1.51 1.71 6.46
CA ASP A 120 -2.08 0.55 7.17
C ASP A 120 -1.59 -0.76 6.55
N ASN A 121 -1.53 -0.78 5.21
CA ASN A 121 -0.99 -1.91 4.45
C ASN A 121 0.52 -2.12 4.70
N VAL A 122 1.30 -1.03 4.76
CA VAL A 122 2.74 -1.04 5.07
C VAL A 122 3.00 -1.68 6.43
N LEU A 123 2.22 -1.31 7.46
CA LEU A 123 2.36 -1.90 8.80
C LEU A 123 2.00 -3.39 8.81
N ALA A 124 0.93 -3.77 8.09
CA ALA A 124 0.51 -5.17 7.98
C ALA A 124 1.55 -6.04 7.25
N VAL A 125 2.05 -5.58 6.09
CA VAL A 125 3.08 -6.27 5.31
C VAL A 125 4.40 -6.32 6.07
N ALA A 126 4.81 -5.24 6.74
CA ALA A 126 6.02 -5.22 7.55
C ALA A 126 5.95 -6.22 8.72
N GLY A 127 4.78 -6.36 9.35
CA GLY A 127 4.53 -7.37 10.37
C GLY A 127 4.61 -8.80 9.83
N ALA A 128 3.96 -9.05 8.70
CA ALA A 128 3.95 -10.36 8.04
C ALA A 128 5.32 -10.77 7.45
N ALA A 129 6.18 -9.80 7.13
CA ALA A 129 7.51 -10.06 6.59
C ALA A 129 8.53 -10.57 7.61
N HIS A 130 8.20 -10.56 8.91
CA HIS A 130 9.10 -11.03 9.99
C HIS A 130 10.53 -10.47 9.89
N GLY A 131 10.68 -9.21 9.49
CA GLY A 131 12.00 -8.58 9.33
C GLY A 131 12.71 -8.83 7.99
N SER A 132 12.14 -9.64 7.10
CA SER A 132 12.72 -10.00 5.80
C SER A 132 12.38 -8.99 4.72
N PHE A 133 13.36 -8.17 4.34
CA PHE A 133 13.23 -7.24 3.21
C PHE A 133 12.95 -7.94 1.88
N LEU A 134 13.44 -9.17 1.70
CA LEU A 134 13.20 -9.94 0.48
C LEU A 134 11.73 -10.33 0.33
N LEU A 135 11.07 -10.72 1.43
CA LEU A 135 9.64 -11.05 1.41
C LEU A 135 8.78 -9.84 1.05
N VAL A 136 9.13 -8.66 1.57
CA VAL A 136 8.45 -7.40 1.22
C VAL A 136 8.55 -7.11 -0.27
N ILE A 137 9.77 -7.14 -0.82
CA ILE A 137 10.01 -6.81 -2.23
C ILE A 137 9.31 -7.82 -3.14
N LEU A 138 9.43 -9.11 -2.86
CA LEU A 138 8.77 -10.15 -3.67
C LEU A 138 7.25 -10.08 -3.56
N GLY A 139 6.72 -9.85 -2.35
CA GLY A 139 5.29 -9.67 -2.13
C GLY A 139 4.72 -8.53 -2.96
N LEU A 140 5.33 -7.34 -2.87
CA LEU A 140 4.93 -6.15 -3.64
C LEU A 140 5.07 -6.36 -5.16
N LEU A 141 6.15 -7.00 -5.62
CA LEU A 141 6.35 -7.28 -7.04
C LEU A 141 5.30 -8.24 -7.61
N ILE A 142 4.77 -9.15 -6.80
CA ILE A 142 3.75 -10.11 -7.21
C ILE A 142 2.34 -9.49 -7.08
N SER A 143 2.06 -8.76 -6.00
CA SER A 143 0.73 -8.23 -5.70
C SER A 143 0.33 -7.05 -6.60
N VAL A 144 1.27 -6.14 -6.88
CA VAL A 144 0.99 -4.90 -7.62
C VAL A 144 0.48 -5.16 -9.04
N PRO A 145 1.07 -6.06 -9.86
CA PRO A 145 0.55 -6.36 -11.19
C PRO A 145 -0.81 -7.07 -11.18
N ILE A 146 -1.21 -7.70 -10.07
CA ILE A 146 -2.52 -8.35 -9.94
C ILE A 146 -3.61 -7.30 -9.66
N MET A 147 -3.25 -6.21 -8.97
CA MET A 147 -4.17 -5.14 -8.59
C MET A 147 -4.50 -4.17 -9.74
N VAL A 148 -3.55 -3.94 -10.66
CA VAL A 148 -3.60 -2.88 -11.70
C VAL A 148 -3.96 -3.45 -13.07
#